data_AF-A0AA39VV81-F1
#
_entry.id   AF-A0AA39VV81-F1
#
_cell.length_a   1.000
_cell.length_b   1.000
_cell.length_c   1.000
_cell.angle_alpha   90.00
_cell.angle_beta   90.00
_cell.angle_gamma   90.00
#
_symmetry.space_group_name_H-M   'P 1'
#
loop_
_entity.id
_entity.type
_entity.pdbx_description
1 polymer ?
#
loop_
_entity_poly.entity_id
_entity_poly.type
_entity_poly.pdbx_seq_one_letter_code
_entity_poly.pdbx_strand_id
1 'polypeptide(L)'
;MDEPTTGLDARAAAIVMRAVKNVVDTGRTIVCTIHQPSIVIFESFDKLILLKTSGRIVYSGPLGKHSSSVIEYFEGISGVLKIKDNYNPATWMLEITSKSSEAELGVDFAQKFGDSILYEKNKELVRQLSTPPSGSRDLHFPTPFLTKWLGAI
;
A
#
# COMPACT_ATOMS: atom_id res chain seq x y z
N MET A 1 7.81 -8.59 -2.50
CA MET A 1 7.66 -9.83 -1.72
C MET A 1 6.22 -10.26 -1.85
N ASP A 2 5.99 -11.52 -2.14
CA ASP A 2 4.63 -12.05 -2.25
C ASP A 2 4.26 -12.67 -0.91
N GLU A 3 3.21 -12.14 -0.26
CA GLU A 3 2.64 -12.63 0.99
C GLU A 3 3.62 -13.06 2.11
N PRO A 4 4.49 -12.17 2.61
CA PRO A 4 5.59 -12.54 3.52
C PRO A 4 5.15 -13.07 4.90
N THR A 5 3.87 -12.96 5.24
CA THR A 5 3.31 -13.35 6.54
C THR A 5 2.33 -14.51 6.46
N THR A 6 2.10 -15.08 5.27
CA THR A 6 1.14 -16.18 5.10
C THR A 6 1.62 -17.44 5.80
N GLY A 7 0.72 -18.07 6.56
CA GLY A 7 1.00 -19.28 7.34
C GLY A 7 1.75 -19.05 8.65
N LEU A 8 2.06 -17.79 9.00
CA LEU A 8 2.72 -17.45 10.27
C LEU A 8 1.70 -17.08 11.34
N ASP A 9 2.00 -17.41 12.59
CA ASP A 9 1.29 -16.81 13.72
C ASP A 9 1.61 -15.32 13.87
N ALA A 10 0.82 -14.61 14.68
CA ALA A 10 0.94 -13.16 14.84
C ALA A 10 2.34 -12.71 15.31
N ARG A 11 3.01 -13.50 16.16
CA ARG A 11 4.35 -13.14 16.67
C ARG A 11 5.41 -13.37 15.59
N ALA A 12 5.34 -14.52 14.90
CA ALA A 12 6.26 -14.82 13.81
C ALA A 12 6.13 -13.80 12.67
N ALA A 13 4.90 -13.43 12.29
CA ALA A 13 4.64 -12.40 11.30
C ALA A 13 5.20 -11.03 11.73
N ALA A 14 5.03 -10.63 13.00
CA ALA A 14 5.60 -9.38 13.51
C ALA A 14 7.14 -9.38 13.48
N ILE A 15 7.79 -10.51 13.76
CA ILE A 15 9.25 -10.65 13.65
C ILE A 15 9.71 -10.47 12.20
N VAL A 16 9.01 -11.09 11.24
CA VAL A 16 9.30 -10.93 9.81
C VAL A 16 9.15 -9.47 9.40
N MET A 17 8.05 -8.82 9.75
CA MET A 17 7.80 -7.42 9.38
C MET A 17 8.81 -6.47 10.03
N ARG A 18 9.29 -6.75 11.24
CA ARG A 18 10.39 -5.99 11.85
C ARG A 18 11.70 -6.14 11.08
N ALA A 19 12.03 -7.36 10.64
CA ALA A 19 13.21 -7.57 9.80
C ALA A 19 13.09 -6.85 8.44
N VAL A 20 11.90 -6.88 7.83
CA VAL A 20 11.58 -6.10 6.61
C VAL A 20 11.79 -4.61 6.86
N LYS A 21 11.31 -4.06 7.99
CA LYS A 21 11.49 -2.65 8.32
C LYS A 21 12.97 -2.27 8.48
N ASN A 22 13.78 -3.12 9.13
CA ASN A 22 15.22 -2.89 9.23
C ASN A 22 15.88 -2.82 7.84
N VAL A 23 15.43 -3.60 6.85
CA VAL A 23 15.93 -3.51 5.47
C VAL A 23 15.50 -2.21 4.83
N VAL A 24 14.25 -1.76 5.04
CA VAL A 24 13.78 -0.46 4.54
C VAL A 24 14.63 0.69 5.10
N ASP A 25 14.98 0.63 6.37
CA ASP A 25 15.78 1.65 7.06
C ASP A 25 17.22 1.79 6.49
N THR A 26 17.68 0.81 5.70
CA THR A 26 18.94 0.93 4.93
C THR A 26 18.81 1.72 3.63
N GLY A 27 17.66 2.35 3.37
CA GLY A 27 17.37 3.11 2.15
C GLY A 27 16.84 2.26 0.99
N ARG A 28 16.37 1.04 1.28
CA ARG A 28 15.82 0.13 0.26
C ARG A 28 14.29 0.26 0.20
N THR A 29 13.73 0.29 -1.00
CA THR A 29 12.28 0.24 -1.19
C THR A 29 11.82 -1.22 -1.25
N ILE A 30 10.84 -1.57 -0.41
CA ILE A 30 10.18 -2.88 -0.44
C ILE A 30 8.72 -2.68 -0.83
N VAL A 31 8.27 -3.48 -1.78
CA VAL A 31 6.86 -3.60 -2.17
C VAL A 31 6.42 -5.02 -1.85
N CYS A 32 5.29 -5.18 -1.17
CA CYS A 32 4.70 -6.49 -0.92
C CYS A 32 3.18 -6.49 -1.00
N THR A 33 2.64 -7.66 -1.30
CA THR A 33 1.23 -8.01 -1.20
C THR A 33 0.99 -8.62 0.18
N ILE A 34 -0.08 -8.22 0.86
CA ILE A 34 -0.53 -8.86 2.10
C ILE A 34 -2.02 -9.10 2.04
N HIS A 35 -2.43 -10.32 2.37
CA HIS A 35 -3.82 -10.70 2.50
C HIS A 35 -4.25 -10.49 3.96
N GLN A 36 -5.19 -9.57 4.17
CA GLN A 36 -5.84 -9.31 5.47
C GLN A 36 -4.85 -9.17 6.66
N PRO A 37 -4.02 -8.12 6.68
CA PRO A 37 -3.05 -7.91 7.75
C PRO A 37 -3.73 -7.66 9.11
N SER A 38 -3.07 -8.10 10.17
CA SER A 38 -3.38 -7.61 11.52
C SER A 38 -3.03 -6.12 11.64
N ILE A 39 -3.60 -5.42 12.62
CA ILE A 39 -3.32 -3.99 12.87
C ILE A 39 -1.81 -3.74 12.98
N VAL A 40 -1.08 -4.59 13.71
CA VAL A 40 0.37 -4.44 13.91
C VAL A 40 1.13 -4.50 12.58
N ILE A 41 0.73 -5.42 11.69
CA ILE A 41 1.35 -5.55 10.37
C ILE A 41 0.94 -4.38 9.47
N PHE A 42 -0.35 -4.02 9.48
CA PHE A 42 -0.88 -2.96 8.64
C PHE A 42 -0.23 -1.60 8.95
N GLU A 43 -0.10 -1.26 10.24
CA GLU A 43 0.54 -0.03 10.71
C GLU A 43 2.07 0.00 10.50
N SER A 44 2.69 -1.10 10.04
CA SER A 44 4.12 -1.10 9.69
C SER A 44 4.42 -0.52 8.31
N PHE A 45 3.39 -0.27 7.49
CA PHE A 45 3.53 0.24 6.13
C PHE A 45 3.50 1.77 6.05
N ASP A 46 4.37 2.32 5.21
CA ASP A 46 4.40 3.77 4.96
C ASP A 46 3.32 4.19 3.93
N LYS A 47 3.05 3.35 2.93
CA LYS A 47 2.10 3.60 1.84
C LYS A 47 1.27 2.35 1.53
N LEU A 48 0.07 2.57 1.02
CA LEU A 48 -0.87 1.53 0.60
C LEU A 48 -1.26 1.75 -0.86
N ILE A 49 -1.33 0.65 -1.61
CA ILE A 49 -2.06 0.56 -2.88
C ILE A 49 -3.17 -0.46 -2.66
N LEU A 50 -4.43 -0.01 -2.70
CA LEU A 50 -5.60 -0.86 -2.59
C LEU A 50 -6.21 -1.08 -3.98
N LEU A 51 -6.41 -2.35 -4.32
CA LEU A 51 -7.02 -2.76 -5.58
C LEU A 51 -8.40 -3.37 -5.29
N LYS A 52 -9.40 -3.00 -6.10
CA LYS A 52 -10.66 -3.73 -6.16
C LYS A 52 -10.55 -4.92 -7.11
N THR A 53 -11.56 -5.80 -7.08
CA THR A 53 -11.69 -6.85 -8.09
C THR A 53 -11.65 -6.24 -9.49
N SER A 54 -10.98 -6.92 -10.43
CA SER A 54 -10.59 -6.41 -11.76
C SER A 54 -9.30 -5.59 -11.80
N GLY A 55 -8.54 -5.51 -10.71
CA GLY A 55 -7.20 -4.90 -10.70
C GLY A 55 -7.19 -3.37 -10.79
N ARG A 56 -8.35 -2.73 -10.59
CA ARG A 56 -8.45 -1.25 -10.59
C ARG A 56 -8.05 -0.70 -9.22
N ILE A 57 -7.32 0.41 -9.22
CA ILE A 57 -6.90 1.09 -7.99
C ILE A 57 -8.08 1.85 -7.42
N VAL A 58 -8.31 1.70 -6.12
CA VAL A 58 -9.31 2.47 -5.35
C VAL A 58 -8.66 3.39 -4.31
N TYR A 59 -7.40 3.15 -3.99
CA TYR A 59 -6.57 4.01 -3.16
C TYR A 59 -5.09 3.81 -3.49
N SER A 60 -4.32 4.88 -3.60
CA SER A 60 -2.86 4.83 -3.67
C SER A 60 -2.30 6.04 -2.95
N GLY A 61 -1.73 5.84 -1.77
CA GLY A 61 -1.37 6.96 -0.90
C GLY A 61 -0.67 6.54 0.38
N PRO A 62 -0.31 7.50 1.24
CA PRO A 62 0.23 7.21 2.56
C PRO A 62 -0.79 6.45 3.41
N LEU A 63 -0.33 5.59 4.31
CA LEU A 63 -1.24 5.01 5.30
C LEU A 63 -1.65 6.07 6.34
N GLY A 64 -0.71 6.94 6.69
CA GLY A 64 -0.85 7.90 7.78
C GLY A 64 -0.58 7.25 9.13
N LYS A 65 -0.33 8.07 10.15
CA LYS A 65 -0.19 7.58 11.52
C LYS A 65 -1.53 7.01 11.98
N HIS A 66 -1.55 5.79 12.51
CA HIS A 66 -2.80 5.12 12.92
C HIS A 66 -3.82 5.01 11.78
N SER A 67 -3.34 4.76 10.56
CA SER A 67 -4.17 4.67 9.35
C SER A 67 -5.03 5.91 9.02
N SER A 68 -4.71 7.07 9.61
CA SER A 68 -5.51 8.29 9.46
C SER A 68 -5.77 8.70 8.02
N SER A 69 -4.75 8.67 7.15
CA SER A 69 -4.90 9.13 5.76
C SER A 69 -5.85 8.26 4.94
N VAL A 70 -5.79 6.94 5.12
CA VAL A 70 -6.71 6.02 4.43
C VAL A 70 -8.12 6.09 5.00
N ILE A 71 -8.25 6.25 6.32
CA ILE A 71 -9.56 6.42 6.99
C ILE A 71 -10.22 7.71 6.50
N GLU A 72 -9.53 8.85 6.59
CA GLU A 72 -10.04 10.16 6.16
C GLU A 72 -10.45 10.16 4.69
N TYR A 73 -9.68 9.50 3.82
CA TYR A 73 -10.01 9.40 2.40
C TYR A 73 -11.35 8.70 2.16
N PHE A 74 -11.57 7.53 2.77
CA PHE A 74 -12.79 6.77 2.55
C PHE A 74 -13.98 7.36 3.31
N GLU A 75 -13.81 7.89 4.52
CA GLU A 75 -14.88 8.59 5.26
C GLU A 75 -15.32 9.88 4.56
N GLY A 76 -14.46 10.48 3.72
CA GLY A 76 -14.82 11.61 2.88
C GLY A 76 -15.79 11.27 1.73
N ILE A 77 -16.03 9.99 1.45
CA ILE A 77 -16.96 9.54 0.41
C ILE A 77 -18.35 9.40 1.00
N SER A 78 -19.32 10.13 0.43
CA SER A 78 -20.71 10.10 0.90
C SER A 78 -21.28 8.68 0.96
N GLY A 79 -21.90 8.35 2.09
CA GLY A 79 -22.51 7.04 2.34
C GLY A 79 -21.57 6.00 2.95
N VAL A 80 -20.25 6.20 2.92
CA VAL A 80 -19.32 5.27 3.59
C VAL A 80 -19.51 5.30 5.10
N LEU A 81 -19.61 4.11 5.69
CA LEU A 81 -19.71 3.94 7.14
C LEU A 81 -18.36 4.25 7.80
N LYS A 82 -18.40 5.10 8.82
CA LYS A 82 -17.23 5.42 9.64
C LYS A 82 -16.66 4.19 10.32
N ILE A 83 -15.35 4.18 10.50
CA ILE A 83 -14.69 3.11 11.23
C ILE A 83 -15.09 3.17 12.72
N LYS A 84 -15.27 2.01 13.35
CA LYS A 84 -15.54 1.91 14.78
C LYS A 84 -14.23 1.97 15.57
N ASP A 85 -14.31 2.45 16.80
CA ASP A 85 -13.17 2.43 17.73
C ASP A 85 -12.62 1.00 17.89
N ASN A 86 -11.29 0.87 17.92
CA ASN A 86 -10.55 -0.39 18.03
C ASN A 86 -10.82 -1.41 16.91
N TYR A 87 -11.41 -0.98 15.80
CA TYR A 87 -11.61 -1.85 14.64
C TYR A 87 -10.38 -1.83 13.73
N ASN A 88 -10.06 -2.98 13.11
CA ASN A 88 -8.88 -3.07 12.24
C ASN A 88 -9.11 -2.27 10.95
N PRO A 89 -8.31 -1.21 10.67
CA PRO A 89 -8.50 -0.39 9.48
C PRO A 89 -8.36 -1.19 8.18
N ALA A 90 -7.51 -2.23 8.17
CA ALA A 90 -7.35 -3.10 7.02
C ALA A 90 -8.61 -3.92 6.73
N THR A 91 -9.29 -4.39 7.78
CA THR A 91 -10.55 -5.12 7.63
C THR A 91 -11.65 -4.17 7.17
N TRP A 92 -11.78 -3.01 7.84
CA TRP A 92 -12.81 -2.03 7.50
C TRP A 92 -12.71 -1.56 6.06
N MET A 93 -11.50 -1.20 5.58
CA MET A 93 -11.33 -0.72 4.21
C MET A 93 -11.74 -1.78 3.17
N LEU A 94 -11.47 -3.07 3.44
CA LEU A 94 -11.85 -4.16 2.55
C LEU A 94 -13.36 -4.41 2.55
N GLU A 95 -14.02 -4.25 3.70
CA GLU A 95 -15.47 -4.36 3.81
C GLU A 95 -16.18 -3.25 3.05
N ILE A 96 -15.81 -1.98 3.29
CA ILE A 96 -16.49 -0.83 2.66
C ILE A 96 -16.23 -0.73 1.16
N THR A 97 -15.11 -1.29 0.67
CA THR A 97 -14.78 -1.34 -0.77
C THR A 97 -15.20 -2.65 -1.44
N SER A 98 -15.95 -3.50 -0.74
CA SER A 98 -16.49 -4.73 -1.29
C SER A 98 -17.50 -4.46 -2.42
N LYS A 99 -17.68 -5.44 -3.31
CA LYS A 99 -18.66 -5.34 -4.41
C LYS A 99 -20.09 -5.12 -3.91
N SER A 100 -20.45 -5.72 -2.78
CA SER A 100 -21.76 -5.54 -2.15
C SER A 100 -21.94 -4.09 -1.68
N SER A 101 -20.94 -3.55 -0.98
CA SER A 101 -20.99 -2.16 -0.51
C SER A 101 -21.02 -1.16 -1.66
N GLU A 102 -20.29 -1.40 -2.76
CA GLU A 102 -20.38 -0.58 -3.96
C GLU A 102 -21.80 -0.57 -4.56
N ALA A 103 -22.43 -1.74 -4.65
CA ALA A 103 -23.79 -1.87 -5.19
C ALA A 103 -24.83 -1.17 -4.30
N GLU A 104 -24.71 -1.30 -2.98
CA GLU A 104 -25.60 -0.64 -2.01
C GLU A 104 -25.45 0.89 -2.03
N LEU A 105 -24.22 1.38 -2.16
CA LEU A 105 -23.93 2.82 -2.20
C LEU A 105 -24.16 3.44 -3.59
N GLY A 106 -24.23 2.62 -4.64
CA GLY A 106 -24.27 3.11 -6.03
C GLY A 106 -22.99 3.85 -6.43
N VAL A 107 -21.83 3.40 -5.93
CA VAL A 107 -20.52 4.05 -6.12
C VAL A 107 -19.54 3.09 -6.80
N ASP A 108 -18.74 3.60 -7.75
CA ASP A 108 -17.51 2.92 -8.20
C ASP A 108 -16.30 3.58 -7.53
N PHE A 109 -15.68 2.90 -6.57
CA PHE A 109 -14.53 3.46 -5.85
C PHE A 109 -13.32 3.71 -6.76
N ALA A 110 -13.19 2.97 -7.88
CA ALA A 110 -12.10 3.24 -8.82
C ALA A 110 -12.33 4.55 -9.57
N GLN A 111 -13.59 4.86 -9.89
CA GLN A 111 -13.95 6.17 -10.45
C GLN A 111 -13.74 7.28 -9.42
N LYS A 112 -14.21 7.08 -8.17
CA LYS A 112 -13.97 8.04 -7.09
C LYS A 112 -12.49 8.34 -6.88
N PHE A 113 -11.65 7.32 -6.96
CA PHE A 113 -10.20 7.51 -6.92
C PHE A 113 -9.71 8.31 -8.12
N GLY A 114 -10.10 7.96 -9.35
CA GLY A 114 -9.74 8.69 -10.56
C GLY A 114 -10.13 10.17 -10.54
N ASP A 115 -11.23 10.52 -9.89
CA ASP A 115 -11.72 11.90 -9.75
C ASP A 115 -11.11 12.64 -8.53
N SER A 116 -10.26 11.97 -7.73
CA SER A 116 -9.75 12.51 -6.47
C SER A 116 -8.50 13.38 -6.63
N ILE A 117 -8.33 14.31 -5.69
CA ILE A 117 -7.08 15.09 -5.53
C ILE A 117 -5.87 14.17 -5.33
N LEU A 118 -6.06 13.03 -4.67
CA LEU A 118 -5.00 12.05 -4.43
C LEU A 118 -4.48 11.47 -5.75
N TYR A 119 -5.37 11.14 -6.69
CA TYR A 119 -5.00 10.66 -8.02
C TYR A 119 -4.26 11.73 -8.84
N GLU A 120 -4.73 12.98 -8.82
CA GLU A 120 -4.04 14.09 -9.49
C GLU A 120 -2.62 14.31 -8.94
N LYS A 121 -2.46 14.27 -7.60
CA LYS A 121 -1.14 14.35 -6.96
C LYS A 121 -0.24 13.19 -7.38
N ASN A 122 -0.77 11.98 -7.48
CA ASN A 122 0.00 10.82 -7.92
C ASN A 122 0.45 10.94 -9.38
N LYS A 123 -0.44 11.40 -10.29
CA LYS A 123 -0.07 11.66 -11.69
C LYS A 123 1.03 12.71 -11.79
N GLU A 124 0.91 13.80 -11.03
CA GLU A 124 1.92 14.86 -11.03
C GLU A 124 3.26 14.36 -10.50
N LEU A 125 3.26 13.58 -9.41
CA LEU A 125 4.48 12.96 -8.88
C LEU A 125 5.14 12.04 -9.92
N VAL A 126 4.34 11.19 -10.60
CA VAL A 126 4.85 10.33 -11.67
C VAL A 126 5.44 11.18 -12.79
N ARG A 127 4.77 12.25 -13.22
CA ARG A 127 5.28 13.15 -14.27
C ARG A 127 6.62 13.77 -13.90
N GLN A 128 6.76 14.27 -12.66
CA GLN A 128 8.00 14.86 -12.15
C GLN A 128 9.15 13.85 -12.09
N LEU A 129 8.86 12.60 -11.72
CA LEU A 129 9.87 11.55 -11.57
C LEU A 129 10.17 10.79 -12.87
N SER A 130 9.31 10.92 -13.90
CA SER A 130 9.49 10.24 -15.19
C SER A 130 10.53 10.93 -16.07
N THR A 131 10.83 12.20 -15.83
CA THR A 131 11.91 12.91 -16.51
C THR A 131 13.21 12.76 -15.73
N PRO A 132 14.22 12.07 -16.27
CA PRO A 132 15.47 11.89 -15.55
C PRO A 132 16.25 13.23 -15.52
N PRO A 133 17.02 13.52 -14.46
CA PRO A 133 17.79 14.75 -14.35
C PRO A 133 18.77 14.93 -15.52
N SER A 134 19.03 16.18 -15.93
CA SER A 134 20.02 16.45 -16.98
C SER A 134 21.39 15.83 -16.64
N GLY A 135 21.94 15.03 -17.56
CA GLY A 135 23.19 14.30 -17.37
C GLY A 135 23.05 12.89 -16.77
N SER A 136 21.83 12.45 -16.47
CA SER A 136 21.55 11.04 -16.13
C SER A 136 21.96 10.12 -17.28
N ARG A 137 22.53 8.96 -16.94
CA ARG A 137 22.76 7.86 -17.88
C ARG A 137 21.76 6.75 -17.57
N ASP A 138 21.42 5.97 -18.58
CA ASP A 138 20.62 4.77 -18.38
C ASP A 138 21.29 3.84 -17.36
N LEU A 139 20.45 3.21 -16.52
CA LEU A 139 20.92 2.21 -15.57
C LEU A 139 21.46 1.02 -16.34
N HIS A 140 22.78 0.84 -16.31
CA HIS A 140 23.43 -0.33 -16.86
C HIS A 140 23.79 -1.29 -15.72
N PHE A 141 23.15 -2.45 -15.71
CA PHE A 141 23.49 -3.52 -14.79
C PHE A 141 24.44 -4.49 -15.48
N PRO A 142 25.63 -4.77 -14.91
CA PRO A 142 26.62 -5.66 -15.53
C PRO A 142 26.12 -7.12 -15.60
N THR A 143 25.11 -7.47 -14.80
CA THR A 143 24.44 -8.77 -14.82
C THR A 143 22.92 -8.60 -14.86
N PRO A 144 22.18 -9.52 -15.52
CA PRO A 144 20.72 -9.47 -15.55
C PRO A 144 20.06 -9.71 -14.18
N PHE A 145 20.80 -10.30 -13.24
CA PHE A 145 20.33 -10.68 -11.92
C PHE A 145 21.24 -10.12 -10.82
N LEU A 146 20.67 -9.90 -9.64
CA LEU A 146 21.43 -9.66 -8.42
C LEU A 146 22.36 -10.86 -8.19
N THR A 147 23.67 -10.65 -8.33
CA THR A 147 24.67 -11.65 -7.93
C THR A 147 24.58 -11.86 -6.43
N LYS A 148 24.52 -13.12 -6.00
CA LYS A 148 24.48 -13.48 -4.58
C LYS A 148 25.58 -12.72 -3.82
N TRP A 149 25.18 -11.98 -2.81
CA TRP A 149 26.10 -11.42 -1.81
C TRP A 149 26.73 -12.62 -1.07
N LEU A 150 27.91 -13.06 -1.51
CA LEU A 150 28.79 -13.97 -0.78
C LEU A 150 29.82 -13.09 -0.06
N GLY A 151 29.51 -12.65 1.16
CA GLY A 151 30.50 -11.96 2.01
C GLY A 151 29.93 -11.35 3.28
N ALA A 152 30.50 -11.73 4.42
CA ALA A 152 30.21 -11.35 5.82
C ALA A 152 28.91 -11.96 6.38
N ILE A 153 28.95 -13.11 7.06
CA ILE A 153 29.79 -13.48 8.22
C ILE A 153 30.25 -14.94 8.13
#